data_AF-A0A936EFZ0-F1
#
_entry.id   AF-A0A936EFZ0-F1
#
_cell.length_a   1.000
_cell.length_b   1.000
_cell.length_c   1.000
_cell.angle_alpha   90.00
_cell.angle_beta   90.00
_cell.angle_gamma   90.00
#
_symmetry.space_group_name_H-M   'P 1'
#
loop_
_entity.id
_entity.type
_entity.pdbx_description
1 polymer ?
#
loop_
_entity_poly.entity_id
_entity_poly.type
_entity_poly.pdbx_seq_one_letter_code
_entity_poly.pdbx_strand_id
1 'polypeptide(L)'
;MPCRTRRWSGFHFATTPTLEQRRDYARFAREAAPSARCAANFGALRAVAAQPGLLPIGMCIGPFSLTTKLMADPITPVFLAGSGISAQEDADVALLEACLELSLTCVLEQVERAVAAGARAVFVAEPAANQVYFSPLQLAEGSDNFERYVLAPNRRVAELLASRDVDLLFHCCGEITEPMLDGFCSLRPSLLSLGSSRRLWEDATRVPKEIVLYGNLPSKMFYSDAIMPLARVAEEAAELAARMAASGHPFILGTECDTLHVPEYAATIGAKVDRLLVGG
;
A
#
# COMPACT_ATOMS: atom_id res chain seq x y z
N MET A 1 13.79 -34.09 -15.61
CA MET A 1 14.13 -33.51 -14.29
C MET A 1 12.84 -33.37 -13.48
N PRO A 2 12.70 -34.03 -12.32
CA PRO A 2 11.45 -34.03 -11.59
C PRO A 2 11.26 -32.69 -10.89
N CYS A 3 10.31 -31.89 -11.40
CA CYS A 3 9.78 -30.70 -10.77
C CYS A 3 9.02 -31.11 -9.50
N ARG A 4 9.73 -31.14 -8.36
CA ARG A 4 9.12 -31.37 -7.06
C ARG A 4 8.31 -30.13 -6.68
N THR A 5 7.01 -30.17 -6.92
CA THR A 5 6.02 -29.33 -6.23
C THR A 5 6.02 -29.71 -4.75
N ARG A 6 6.91 -29.13 -3.95
CA ARG A 6 6.69 -29.06 -2.50
C ARG A 6 5.46 -28.18 -2.30
N ARG A 7 4.34 -28.78 -1.87
CA ARG A 7 3.25 -28.02 -1.24
C ARG A 7 3.81 -27.48 0.07
N TRP A 8 4.00 -26.18 0.15
CA TRP A 8 4.37 -25.50 1.38
C TRP A 8 3.20 -25.63 2.37
N SER A 9 3.46 -26.16 3.56
CA SER A 9 2.43 -26.41 4.59
C SER A 9 2.00 -25.15 5.35
N GLY A 10 2.50 -23.98 4.95
CA GLY A 10 2.11 -22.67 5.46
C GLY A 10 2.88 -21.57 4.72
N PHE A 11 2.28 -20.39 4.60
CA PHE A 11 2.93 -19.19 4.05
C PHE A 11 3.56 -18.30 5.13
N HIS A 12 3.45 -18.69 6.40
CA HIS A 12 3.91 -17.92 7.55
C HIS A 12 5.18 -18.51 8.16
N PHE A 13 6.03 -17.63 8.69
CA PHE A 13 7.13 -18.05 9.54
C PHE A 13 6.61 -18.47 10.92
N ALA A 14 7.01 -19.65 11.37
CA ALA A 14 6.68 -20.15 12.71
C ALA A 14 7.76 -19.79 13.75
N THR A 15 8.95 -19.39 13.31
CA THR A 15 10.08 -19.03 14.17
C THR A 15 10.87 -17.90 13.52
N THR A 16 11.52 -17.08 14.33
CA THR A 16 12.32 -15.94 13.88
C THR A 16 13.46 -16.39 12.97
N PRO A 17 13.52 -15.91 11.71
CA PRO A 17 14.63 -16.19 10.82
C PRO A 17 15.97 -15.77 11.42
N THR A 18 16.98 -16.62 11.32
CA THR A 18 18.31 -16.32 11.84
C THR A 18 18.95 -15.17 11.06
N LEU A 19 19.97 -14.53 11.64
CA LEU A 19 20.74 -13.49 10.93
C LEU A 19 21.37 -14.02 9.64
N GLU A 20 21.81 -15.26 9.62
CA GLU A 20 22.35 -15.92 8.42
C GLU A 20 21.26 -16.07 7.35
N GLN A 21 20.07 -16.57 7.71
CA GLN A 21 18.95 -16.70 6.78
C GLN A 21 18.50 -15.35 6.22
N ARG A 22 18.49 -14.29 7.03
CA ARG A 22 18.16 -12.92 6.58
C ARG A 22 19.20 -12.38 5.59
N ARG A 23 20.49 -12.59 5.86
CA ARG A 23 21.59 -12.21 4.94
C ARG A 23 21.52 -12.98 3.63
N ASP A 24 21.26 -14.28 3.70
CA ASP A 24 21.09 -15.13 2.54
C ASP A 24 19.88 -14.73 1.70
N TYR A 25 18.77 -14.38 2.35
CA TYR A 25 17.60 -13.84 1.67
C TYR A 25 17.90 -12.51 0.98
N ALA A 26 18.60 -11.58 1.63
CA ALA A 26 18.97 -10.31 1.02
C ALA A 26 19.88 -10.49 -0.20
N ARG A 27 20.81 -11.45 -0.15
CA ARG A 27 21.61 -11.84 -1.31
C ARG A 27 20.73 -12.42 -2.43
N PHE A 28 19.83 -13.34 -2.08
CA PHE A 28 18.91 -13.96 -3.02
C PHE A 28 17.97 -12.94 -3.69
N ALA A 29 17.39 -12.01 -2.93
CA ALA A 29 16.45 -11.01 -3.45
C ALA A 29 17.10 -10.12 -4.52
N ARG A 30 18.39 -9.80 -4.37
CA ARG A 30 19.19 -9.08 -5.38
C ARG A 30 19.53 -9.93 -6.60
N GLU A 31 20.05 -11.12 -6.37
CA GLU A 31 20.71 -11.92 -7.42
C GLU A 31 19.75 -12.81 -8.21
N ALA A 32 18.64 -13.22 -7.59
CA ALA A 32 17.74 -14.18 -8.22
C ALA A 32 17.05 -13.58 -9.45
N ALA A 33 16.93 -14.39 -10.49
CA ALA A 33 16.03 -14.07 -11.60
C ALA A 33 14.59 -13.92 -11.05
N PRO A 34 13.81 -12.95 -11.56
CA PRO A 34 12.43 -12.80 -11.14
C PRO A 34 11.64 -14.07 -11.50
N SER A 35 10.65 -14.43 -10.67
CA SER A 35 9.71 -15.49 -11.03
C SER A 35 9.00 -15.15 -12.35
N ALA A 36 8.48 -16.14 -13.06
CA ALA A 36 7.76 -15.91 -14.33
C ALA A 36 6.63 -14.87 -14.19
N ARG A 37 5.94 -14.87 -13.04
CA ARG A 37 4.88 -13.88 -12.75
C ARG A 37 5.45 -12.47 -12.58
N CYS A 38 6.51 -12.31 -11.79
CA CYS A 38 7.16 -11.01 -11.63
C CYS A 38 7.76 -10.52 -12.97
N ALA A 39 8.39 -11.41 -13.73
CA ALA A 39 8.95 -11.11 -15.05
C ALA A 39 7.88 -10.61 -16.03
N ALA A 40 6.68 -11.21 -16.01
CA ALA A 40 5.54 -10.77 -16.79
C ALA A 40 5.09 -9.35 -16.40
N ASN A 41 4.99 -9.05 -15.10
CA ASN A 41 4.64 -7.71 -14.62
C ASN A 41 5.67 -6.66 -15.09
N PHE A 42 6.96 -6.94 -14.98
CA PHE A 42 8.01 -6.05 -15.49
C PHE A 42 8.00 -5.95 -17.02
N GLY A 43 7.63 -7.02 -17.72
CA GLY A 43 7.42 -7.01 -19.16
C GLY A 43 6.29 -6.09 -19.58
N ALA A 44 5.16 -6.14 -18.87
CA ALA A 44 4.04 -5.24 -19.09
C ALA A 44 4.43 -3.78 -18.84
N LEU A 45 5.18 -3.52 -17.76
CA LEU A 45 5.68 -2.17 -17.46
C LEU A 45 6.60 -1.63 -18.57
N ARG A 46 7.53 -2.45 -19.08
CA ARG A 46 8.35 -2.09 -20.25
C ARG A 46 7.51 -1.80 -21.50
N ALA A 47 6.45 -2.58 -21.72
CA ALA A 47 5.54 -2.35 -22.84
C ALA A 47 4.81 -1.01 -22.72
N VAL A 48 4.37 -0.63 -21.51
CA VAL A 48 3.77 0.70 -21.25
C VAL A 48 4.80 1.80 -21.42
N ALA A 49 6.03 1.62 -20.92
CA ALA A 49 7.09 2.62 -21.05
C ALA A 49 7.48 2.90 -22.52
N ALA A 50 7.25 1.94 -23.42
CA ALA A 50 7.47 2.11 -24.85
C ALA A 50 6.30 2.75 -25.60
N GLN A 51 5.15 2.98 -24.94
CA GLN A 51 3.96 3.58 -25.54
C GLN A 51 3.93 5.10 -25.30
N PRO A 52 3.98 5.92 -26.35
CA PRO A 52 3.89 7.38 -26.21
C PRO A 52 2.57 7.80 -25.57
N GLY A 53 2.62 8.80 -24.69
CA GLY A 53 1.43 9.38 -24.04
C GLY A 53 0.95 8.61 -22.81
N LEU A 54 1.58 7.49 -22.43
CA LEU A 54 1.30 6.79 -21.19
C LEU A 54 2.41 7.01 -20.15
N LEU A 55 2.02 7.01 -18.87
CA LEU A 55 2.95 7.03 -17.74
C LEU A 55 3.12 5.60 -17.20
N PRO A 56 4.32 4.99 -17.27
CA PRO A 56 4.56 3.66 -16.71
C PRO A 56 4.60 3.73 -15.18
N ILE A 57 3.55 3.23 -14.53
CA ILE A 57 3.43 3.21 -13.07
C ILE A 57 3.65 1.77 -12.58
N GLY A 58 4.67 1.58 -11.75
CA GLY A 58 4.90 0.34 -11.02
C GLY A 58 4.00 0.24 -9.79
N MET A 59 3.89 -0.96 -9.21
CA MET A 59 3.16 -1.17 -7.97
C MET A 59 3.85 -2.22 -7.10
N CYS A 60 3.87 -1.98 -5.79
CA CYS A 60 4.25 -2.97 -4.80
C CYS A 60 3.40 -2.82 -3.53
N ILE A 61 3.35 -3.90 -2.75
CA ILE A 61 2.87 -3.84 -1.37
C ILE A 61 3.89 -3.09 -0.51
N GLY A 62 3.42 -2.37 0.50
CA GLY A 62 4.27 -1.70 1.48
C GLY A 62 4.93 -2.70 2.45
N PRO A 63 6.07 -2.33 3.07
CA PRO A 63 6.83 -3.23 3.93
C PRO A 63 6.01 -3.82 5.07
N PHE A 64 5.20 -3.01 5.78
CA PHE A 64 4.46 -3.51 6.94
C PHE A 64 3.34 -4.47 6.53
N SER A 65 2.61 -4.14 5.47
CA SER A 65 1.53 -4.98 4.94
C SER A 65 2.06 -6.31 4.46
N LEU A 66 3.25 -6.36 3.84
CA LEU A 66 3.90 -7.62 3.51
C LEU A 66 4.28 -8.41 4.78
N THR A 67 4.80 -7.74 5.82
CA THR A 67 5.09 -8.38 7.13
C THR A 67 3.86 -9.10 7.67
N THR A 68 2.67 -8.47 7.61
CA THR A 68 1.43 -9.10 8.08
C THR A 68 1.04 -10.36 7.31
N LYS A 69 1.54 -10.55 6.07
CA LYS A 69 1.32 -11.76 5.27
C LYS A 69 2.32 -12.86 5.57
N LEU A 70 3.43 -12.54 6.24
CA LEU A 70 4.47 -13.48 6.63
C LEU A 70 4.25 -14.06 8.03
N MET A 71 3.28 -13.54 8.78
CA MET A 71 2.99 -13.93 10.16
C MET A 71 1.58 -14.49 10.29
N ALA A 72 1.42 -15.50 11.16
CA ALA A 72 0.10 -16.04 11.47
C ALA A 72 -0.73 -15.10 12.34
N ASP A 73 -0.07 -14.43 13.30
CA ASP A 73 -0.66 -13.39 14.14
C ASP A 73 0.26 -12.17 14.19
N PRO A 74 0.05 -11.19 13.29
CA PRO A 74 0.77 -9.93 13.34
C PRO A 74 0.22 -8.92 14.35
N ILE A 75 -0.97 -9.13 14.95
CA ILE A 75 -1.62 -8.12 15.82
C ILE A 75 -0.96 -8.14 17.20
N THR A 76 -0.86 -9.32 17.81
CA THR A 76 -0.28 -9.51 19.16
C THR A 76 1.11 -8.89 19.30
N PRO A 77 2.11 -9.20 18.44
CA PRO A 77 3.46 -8.63 18.59
C PRO A 77 3.52 -7.11 18.34
N VAL A 78 2.66 -6.56 17.47
CA VAL A 78 2.59 -5.10 17.27
C VAL A 78 2.06 -4.41 18.52
N PHE A 79 1.05 -4.99 19.16
CA PHE A 79 0.52 -4.50 20.44
C PHE A 79 1.56 -4.60 21.57
N LEU A 80 2.28 -5.72 21.69
CA LEU A 80 3.34 -5.90 22.69
C LEU A 80 4.45 -4.87 22.50
N ALA A 81 4.93 -4.70 21.28
CA ALA A 81 5.91 -3.68 20.95
C ALA A 81 5.40 -2.25 21.19
N GLY A 82 4.10 -2.03 20.97
CA GLY A 82 3.43 -0.78 21.28
C GLY A 82 3.41 -0.47 22.79
N SER A 83 3.37 -1.51 23.62
CA SER A 83 3.41 -1.47 25.08
C SER A 83 4.84 -1.42 25.64
N GLY A 84 5.86 -1.33 24.79
CA GLY A 84 7.27 -1.21 25.18
C GLY A 84 8.04 -2.52 25.29
N ILE A 85 7.45 -3.67 24.92
CA ILE A 85 8.15 -4.96 24.91
C ILE A 85 9.08 -5.05 23.69
N SER A 86 10.34 -5.40 23.92
CA SER A 86 11.35 -5.52 22.87
C SER A 86 11.48 -6.94 22.30
N ALA A 87 12.15 -7.06 21.16
CA ALA A 87 12.52 -8.36 20.55
C ALA A 87 13.44 -9.22 21.43
N GLN A 88 14.12 -8.64 22.42
CA GLN A 88 14.92 -9.38 23.39
C GLN A 88 14.05 -10.03 24.48
N GLU A 89 12.87 -9.47 24.73
CA GLU A 89 11.96 -9.90 25.77
C GLU A 89 10.88 -10.87 25.25
N ASP A 90 10.46 -10.72 23.98
CA ASP A 90 9.40 -11.52 23.39
C ASP A 90 9.75 -12.05 21.99
N ALA A 91 9.52 -13.35 21.78
CA ALA A 91 9.87 -14.05 20.55
C ALA A 91 8.99 -13.65 19.36
N ASP A 92 7.73 -13.28 19.57
CA ASP A 92 6.83 -12.86 18.51
C ASP A 92 7.16 -11.42 18.07
N VAL A 93 7.60 -10.55 19.00
CA VAL A 93 8.18 -9.25 18.64
C VAL A 93 9.45 -9.42 17.82
N ALA A 94 10.33 -10.36 18.20
CA ALA A 94 11.52 -10.67 17.40
C ALA A 94 11.16 -11.19 16.00
N LEU A 95 10.12 -12.01 15.88
CA LEU A 95 9.62 -12.50 14.61
C LEU A 95 9.05 -11.37 13.75
N LEU A 96 8.29 -10.44 14.35
CA LEU A 96 7.76 -9.25 13.68
C LEU A 96 8.88 -8.41 13.05
N GLU A 97 9.89 -8.06 13.84
CA GLU A 97 11.01 -7.24 13.36
C GLU A 97 11.82 -7.95 12.26
N ALA A 98 12.04 -9.26 12.39
CA ALA A 98 12.72 -10.04 11.35
C ALA A 98 11.90 -10.14 10.07
N CYS A 99 10.58 -10.36 10.16
CA CYS A 99 9.68 -10.37 9.00
C CYS A 99 9.60 -8.98 8.34
N LEU A 100 9.68 -7.90 9.11
CA LEU A 100 9.75 -6.53 8.58
C LEU A 100 11.04 -6.27 7.81
N GLU A 101 12.18 -6.74 8.31
CA GLU A 101 13.46 -6.65 7.60
C GLU A 101 13.41 -7.39 6.26
N LEU A 102 12.89 -8.63 6.26
CA LEU A 102 12.71 -9.42 5.04
C LEU A 102 11.75 -8.72 4.07
N SER A 103 10.64 -8.19 4.57
CA SER A 103 9.63 -7.50 3.76
C SER A 103 10.19 -6.24 3.12
N LEU A 104 10.88 -5.40 3.89
CA LEU A 104 11.53 -4.21 3.37
C LEU A 104 12.59 -4.55 2.31
N THR A 105 13.39 -5.58 2.55
CA THR A 105 14.36 -6.07 1.56
C THR A 105 13.68 -6.47 0.26
N CYS A 106 12.59 -7.25 0.33
CA CYS A 106 11.79 -7.63 -0.82
C CYS A 106 11.26 -6.42 -1.60
N VAL A 107 10.68 -5.45 -0.87
CA VAL A 107 10.05 -4.26 -1.45
C VAL A 107 11.10 -3.38 -2.14
N LEU A 108 12.24 -3.12 -1.51
CA LEU A 108 13.32 -2.33 -2.13
C LEU A 108 13.83 -2.97 -3.44
N GLU A 109 14.04 -4.28 -3.45
CA GLU A 109 14.47 -5.00 -4.66
C GLU A 109 13.39 -5.01 -5.75
N GLN A 110 12.11 -5.13 -5.36
CA GLN A 110 11.00 -5.06 -6.29
C GLN A 110 10.88 -3.66 -6.91
N VAL A 111 11.11 -2.61 -6.12
CA VAL A 111 11.14 -1.21 -6.58
C VAL A 111 12.28 -1.01 -7.57
N GLU A 112 13.52 -1.40 -7.24
CA GLU A 112 14.67 -1.30 -8.16
C GLU A 112 14.38 -1.98 -9.50
N ARG A 113 13.76 -3.17 -9.48
CA ARG A 113 13.38 -3.88 -10.70
C ARG A 113 12.26 -3.19 -11.48
N ALA A 114 11.30 -2.55 -10.81
CA ALA A 114 10.27 -1.75 -11.46
C ALA A 114 10.87 -0.50 -12.13
N VAL A 115 11.78 0.20 -11.45
CA VAL A 115 12.55 1.32 -11.99
C VAL A 115 13.35 0.88 -13.22
N ALA A 116 14.08 -0.23 -13.12
CA ALA A 116 14.84 -0.79 -14.25
C ALA A 116 13.94 -1.24 -15.43
N ALA A 117 12.67 -1.56 -15.16
CA ALA A 117 11.67 -1.87 -16.18
C ALA A 117 10.99 -0.61 -16.77
N GLY A 118 11.39 0.59 -16.33
CA GLY A 118 10.94 1.87 -16.88
C GLY A 118 9.87 2.58 -16.06
N ALA A 119 9.62 2.19 -14.80
CA ALA A 119 8.69 2.94 -13.94
C ALA A 119 9.11 4.40 -13.81
N ARG A 120 8.14 5.31 -13.94
CA ARG A 120 8.27 6.74 -13.66
C ARG A 120 7.61 7.15 -12.34
N ALA A 121 6.71 6.30 -11.84
CA ALA A 121 6.17 6.37 -10.50
C ALA A 121 5.96 4.94 -9.97
N VAL A 122 5.89 4.79 -8.65
CA VAL A 122 5.54 3.52 -8.01
C VAL A 122 4.45 3.73 -6.97
N PHE A 123 3.34 2.99 -7.11
CA PHE A 123 2.33 2.84 -6.07
C PHE A 123 2.81 1.90 -4.97
N VAL A 124 2.97 2.41 -3.75
CA VAL A 124 3.23 1.63 -2.55
C VAL A 124 1.93 1.48 -1.77
N ALA A 125 1.37 0.27 -1.79
CA ALA A 125 0.10 -0.04 -1.14
C ALA A 125 0.32 -0.59 0.28
N GLU A 126 0.00 0.21 1.29
CA GLU A 126 0.22 -0.09 2.71
C GLU A 126 -1.11 -0.23 3.49
N PRO A 127 -2.03 -1.13 3.11
CA PRO A 127 -3.36 -1.22 3.72
C PRO A 127 -3.35 -1.63 5.20
N ALA A 128 -2.29 -2.29 5.69
CA ALA A 128 -2.18 -2.70 7.09
C ALA A 128 -1.68 -1.57 8.03
N ALA A 129 -1.25 -0.42 7.49
CA ALA A 129 -0.87 0.73 8.30
C ALA A 129 -2.10 1.49 8.82
N ASN A 130 -2.86 0.85 9.72
CA ASN A 130 -4.15 1.35 10.16
C ASN A 130 -4.43 1.01 11.64
N GLN A 131 -5.57 1.47 12.16
CA GLN A 131 -5.94 1.34 13.58
C GLN A 131 -6.15 -0.10 14.07
N VAL A 132 -6.36 -1.07 13.18
CA VAL A 132 -6.45 -2.51 13.53
C VAL A 132 -5.12 -3.01 14.07
N TYR A 133 -4.00 -2.52 13.53
CA TYR A 133 -2.66 -2.91 13.94
C TYR A 133 -2.04 -1.93 14.93
N PHE A 134 -2.32 -0.64 14.77
CA PHE A 134 -1.70 0.42 15.56
C PHE A 134 -2.76 1.11 16.41
N SER A 135 -2.82 0.75 17.69
CA SER A 135 -3.79 1.31 18.64
C SER A 135 -3.64 2.82 18.78
N PRO A 136 -4.70 3.61 18.50
CA PRO A 136 -4.71 5.05 18.75
C PRO A 136 -4.39 5.41 20.21
N LEU A 137 -4.76 4.55 21.16
CA LEU A 137 -4.50 4.78 22.59
C LEU A 137 -3.01 4.66 22.88
N GLN A 138 -2.35 3.62 22.37
CA GLN A 138 -0.90 3.45 22.55
C GLN A 138 -0.12 4.60 21.91
N LEU A 139 -0.53 5.05 20.72
CA LEU A 139 0.11 6.21 20.06
C LEU A 139 -0.08 7.50 20.87
N ALA A 140 -1.27 7.72 21.43
CA ALA A 140 -1.53 8.88 22.30
C ALA A 140 -0.73 8.85 23.61
N GLU A 141 -0.42 7.65 24.12
CA GLU A 141 0.45 7.43 25.28
C GLU A 141 1.95 7.54 24.96
N GLY A 142 2.31 7.80 23.69
CA GLY A 142 3.68 8.03 23.24
C GLY A 142 4.37 6.82 22.63
N SER A 143 3.62 5.77 22.28
CA SER A 143 4.16 4.63 21.54
C SER A 143 4.70 5.05 20.17
N ASP A 144 5.86 4.52 19.80
CA ASP A 144 6.56 4.81 18.55
C ASP A 144 6.40 3.69 17.51
N ASN A 145 5.55 2.68 17.77
CA ASN A 145 5.46 1.48 16.93
C ASN A 145 5.01 1.78 15.49
N PHE A 146 4.17 2.79 15.28
CA PHE A 146 3.80 3.25 13.93
C PHE A 146 4.99 3.87 13.19
N GLU A 147 5.81 4.66 13.87
CA GLU A 147 7.04 5.19 13.28
C GLU A 147 8.01 4.05 12.94
N ARG A 148 8.29 3.16 13.90
CA ARG A 148 9.25 2.05 13.71
C ARG A 148 8.82 1.08 12.61
N TYR A 149 7.55 0.71 12.55
CA TYR A 149 7.10 -0.40 11.70
C TYR A 149 6.46 0.03 10.40
N VAL A 150 6.00 1.28 10.29
CA VAL A 150 5.38 1.80 9.06
C VAL A 150 6.20 2.92 8.45
N LEU A 151 6.42 4.02 9.19
CA LEU A 151 6.98 5.22 8.59
C LEU A 151 8.47 5.06 8.26
N ALA A 152 9.29 4.53 9.16
CA ALA A 152 10.72 4.35 8.91
C ALA A 152 11.02 3.40 7.72
N PRO A 153 10.37 2.23 7.58
CA PRO A 153 10.52 1.39 6.39
C PRO A 153 10.06 2.08 5.10
N ASN A 154 8.91 2.77 5.12
CA ASN A 154 8.42 3.48 3.94
C ASN A 154 9.26 4.71 3.59
N ARG A 155 9.89 5.36 4.57
CA ARG A 155 10.84 6.45 4.32
C ARG A 155 12.05 5.96 3.53
N ARG A 156 12.54 4.75 3.81
CA ARG A 156 13.61 4.12 3.01
C ARG A 156 13.16 3.83 1.58
N VAL A 157 11.90 3.45 1.37
CA VAL A 157 11.33 3.27 0.02
C VAL A 157 11.20 4.61 -0.70
N ALA A 158 10.72 5.65 -0.01
CA ALA A 158 10.61 7.01 -0.54
C ALA A 158 11.99 7.58 -0.95
N GLU A 159 13.00 7.41 -0.09
CA GLU A 159 14.39 7.81 -0.34
C GLU A 159 14.97 7.09 -1.56
N LEU A 160 14.71 5.78 -1.71
CA LEU A 160 15.11 5.03 -2.88
C LEU A 160 14.47 5.63 -4.15
N LEU A 161 13.15 5.79 -4.17
CA LEU A 161 12.42 6.35 -5.32
C LEU A 161 12.93 7.74 -5.69
N ALA A 162 13.11 8.62 -4.71
CA ALA A 162 13.66 9.96 -4.90
C ALA A 162 15.08 9.92 -5.47
N SER A 163 15.94 9.00 -5.01
CA SER A 163 17.30 8.82 -5.54
C SER A 163 17.34 8.33 -7.00
N ARG A 164 16.21 7.82 -7.50
CA ARG A 164 16.03 7.33 -8.87
C ARG A 164 15.23 8.29 -9.75
N ASP A 165 14.83 9.46 -9.25
CA ASP A 165 13.93 10.41 -9.94
C ASP A 165 12.59 9.74 -10.34
N VAL A 166 12.04 8.96 -9.42
CA VAL A 166 10.76 8.24 -9.58
C VAL A 166 9.80 8.70 -8.50
N ASP A 167 8.55 9.00 -8.88
CA ASP A 167 7.53 9.48 -7.96
C ASP A 167 7.03 8.38 -7.01
N LEU A 168 6.89 8.72 -5.72
CA LEU A 168 6.15 7.91 -4.76
C LEU A 168 4.66 8.22 -4.85
N LEU A 169 3.86 7.21 -5.15
CA LEU A 169 2.41 7.24 -5.00
C LEU A 169 2.07 6.37 -3.79
N PHE A 170 1.57 6.96 -2.70
CA PHE A 170 1.33 6.23 -1.46
C PHE A 170 -0.16 5.92 -1.31
N HIS A 171 -0.48 4.67 -1.01
CA HIS A 171 -1.87 4.22 -0.87
C HIS A 171 -2.10 3.52 0.47
N CYS A 172 -3.15 3.94 1.19
CA CYS A 172 -3.65 3.23 2.36
C CYS A 172 -5.19 3.28 2.40
N CYS A 173 -5.84 2.14 2.13
CA CYS A 173 -7.30 2.01 2.27
C CYS A 173 -7.77 1.58 3.68
N GLY A 174 -6.86 1.50 4.65
CA GLY A 174 -7.21 1.21 6.04
C GLY A 174 -7.82 2.42 6.75
N GLU A 175 -8.51 2.16 7.86
CA GLU A 175 -9.03 3.23 8.71
C GLU A 175 -7.89 3.85 9.54
N ILE A 176 -7.62 5.13 9.33
CA ILE A 176 -6.48 5.84 9.93
C ILE A 176 -6.93 7.05 10.75
N THR A 177 -6.15 7.38 11.78
CA THR A 177 -6.31 8.61 12.56
C THR A 177 -5.65 9.81 11.86
N GLU A 178 -5.91 11.01 12.37
CA GLU A 178 -5.21 12.22 11.93
C GLU A 178 -3.68 12.16 12.11
N PRO A 179 -3.11 11.73 13.26
CA PRO A 179 -1.67 11.55 13.38
C PRO A 179 -1.05 10.56 12.39
N MET A 180 -1.78 9.49 12.03
CA MET A 180 -1.32 8.54 11.00
C MET A 180 -1.28 9.20 9.62
N LEU A 181 -2.29 10.03 9.30
CA LEU A 181 -2.30 10.82 8.06
C LEU A 181 -1.13 11.80 8.00
N ASP A 182 -0.83 12.49 9.10
CA ASP A 182 0.35 13.39 9.18
C ASP A 182 1.64 12.60 8.96
N GLY A 183 1.73 11.39 9.54
CA GLY A 183 2.82 10.45 9.30
C GLY A 183 3.00 10.10 7.82
N PHE A 184 1.92 9.79 7.11
CA PHE A 184 1.98 9.54 5.66
C PHE A 184 2.38 10.78 4.87
N CYS A 185 1.91 11.97 5.25
CA CYS A 185 2.36 13.22 4.63
C CYS A 185 3.86 13.46 4.81
N SER A 186 4.44 13.01 5.93
CA SER A 186 5.89 13.12 6.18
C SER A 186 6.76 12.32 5.20
N LEU A 187 6.17 11.33 4.50
CA LEU A 187 6.85 10.59 3.42
C LEU A 187 6.94 11.40 2.12
N ARG A 188 6.22 12.53 2.05
CA ARG A 188 6.15 13.45 0.90
C ARG A 188 5.83 12.75 -0.43
N PRO A 189 4.81 11.88 -0.50
CA PRO A 189 4.42 11.27 -1.77
C PRO A 189 3.91 12.34 -2.75
N SER A 190 4.13 12.14 -4.05
CA SER A 190 3.55 12.99 -5.10
C SER A 190 2.02 12.84 -5.16
N LEU A 191 1.51 11.68 -4.75
CA LEU A 191 0.09 11.38 -4.65
C LEU A 191 -0.21 10.53 -3.41
N LEU A 192 -1.26 10.90 -2.67
CA LEU A 192 -1.77 10.16 -1.52
C LEU A 192 -3.20 9.67 -1.79
N SER A 193 -3.37 8.35 -1.81
CA SER A 193 -4.65 7.67 -1.97
C SER A 193 -5.11 7.08 -0.64
N LEU A 194 -6.33 7.43 -0.21
CA LEU A 194 -6.88 7.02 1.07
C LEU A 194 -8.20 6.24 0.91
N GLY A 195 -8.51 5.39 1.89
CA GLY A 195 -9.76 4.63 1.96
C GLY A 195 -11.00 5.51 2.09
N SER A 196 -12.20 4.98 1.78
CA SER A 196 -13.47 5.73 1.84
C SER A 196 -13.93 6.04 3.28
N SER A 197 -13.21 5.57 4.30
CA SER A 197 -13.42 5.96 5.70
C SER A 197 -12.97 7.40 5.97
N ARG A 198 -12.18 7.99 5.07
CA ARG A 198 -11.70 9.37 5.15
C ARG A 198 -12.56 10.30 4.29
N ARG A 199 -12.67 11.56 4.72
CA ARG A 199 -13.29 12.63 3.94
C ARG A 199 -12.19 13.53 3.41
N LEU A 200 -11.87 13.40 2.13
CA LEU A 200 -10.70 14.06 1.52
C LEU A 200 -10.76 15.59 1.63
N TRP A 201 -11.95 16.20 1.59
CA TRP A 201 -12.08 17.66 1.72
C TRP A 201 -11.84 18.18 3.15
N GLU A 202 -12.00 17.33 4.16
CA GLU A 202 -11.61 17.64 5.55
C GLU A 202 -10.09 17.47 5.69
N ASP A 203 -9.55 16.39 5.13
CA ASP A 203 -8.12 16.07 5.12
C ASP A 203 -7.27 17.08 4.34
N ALA A 204 -7.85 17.74 3.34
CA ALA A 204 -7.21 18.79 2.54
C ALA A 204 -6.67 19.97 3.37
N THR A 205 -7.13 20.14 4.62
CA THR A 205 -6.60 21.16 5.53
C THR A 205 -5.28 20.75 6.20
N ARG A 206 -4.99 19.45 6.24
CA ARG A 206 -3.78 18.86 6.85
C ARG A 206 -2.74 18.46 5.82
N VAL A 207 -3.20 17.99 4.67
CA VAL A 207 -2.34 17.49 3.60
C VAL A 207 -1.65 18.67 2.91
N PRO A 208 -0.31 18.67 2.75
CA PRO A 208 0.40 19.71 2.00
C PRO A 208 -0.06 19.83 0.54
N LYS A 209 -0.04 21.04 -0.01
CA LYS A 209 -0.55 21.32 -1.37
C LYS A 209 0.30 20.69 -2.47
N GLU A 210 1.53 20.30 -2.19
CA GLU A 210 2.37 19.52 -3.11
C GLU A 210 1.93 18.06 -3.26
N ILE A 211 1.10 17.54 -2.35
CA ILE A 211 0.59 16.17 -2.39
C ILE A 211 -0.80 16.17 -3.04
N VAL A 212 -0.91 15.49 -4.17
CA VAL A 212 -2.21 15.28 -4.83
C VAL A 212 -3.02 14.25 -4.05
N LEU A 213 -4.26 14.58 -3.69
CA LEU A 213 -5.18 13.62 -3.11
C LEU A 213 -5.87 12.82 -4.22
N TYR A 214 -5.98 11.50 -4.05
CA TYR A 214 -6.64 10.61 -5.00
C TYR A 214 -7.72 9.78 -4.34
N GLY A 215 -8.85 9.61 -5.03
CA GLY A 215 -9.92 8.71 -4.62
C GLY A 215 -11.24 9.45 -4.40
N ASN A 216 -12.08 9.03 -3.46
CA ASN A 216 -12.00 7.78 -2.71
C ASN A 216 -13.37 7.07 -2.64
N LEU A 217 -14.07 6.97 -3.77
CA LEU A 217 -15.36 6.27 -3.83
C LEU A 217 -15.22 4.81 -3.38
N PRO A 218 -16.20 4.23 -2.66
CA PRO A 218 -16.08 2.92 -2.02
C PRO A 218 -16.27 1.77 -3.02
N SER A 219 -15.25 1.52 -3.84
CA SER A 219 -15.27 0.52 -4.93
C SER A 219 -15.56 -0.90 -4.46
N LYS A 220 -15.29 -1.23 -3.19
CA LYS A 220 -15.67 -2.51 -2.59
C LYS A 220 -17.17 -2.78 -2.66
N MET A 221 -18.00 -1.74 -2.71
CA MET A 221 -19.46 -1.87 -2.76
C MET A 221 -20.03 -1.89 -4.18
N PHE A 222 -19.19 -1.76 -5.22
CA PHE A 222 -19.66 -1.63 -6.60
C PHE A 222 -20.32 -2.91 -7.13
N TYR A 223 -20.10 -4.08 -6.52
CA TYR A 223 -20.83 -5.29 -6.90
C TYR A 223 -22.33 -5.25 -6.53
N SER A 224 -22.75 -4.35 -5.62
CA SER A 224 -24.11 -4.31 -5.10
C SER A 224 -24.89 -3.11 -5.61
N ASP A 225 -25.94 -3.33 -6.40
CA ASP A 225 -26.88 -2.27 -6.80
C ASP A 225 -27.82 -1.85 -5.68
N ALA A 226 -28.04 -2.72 -4.68
CA ALA A 226 -28.83 -2.38 -3.51
C ALA A 226 -28.10 -1.38 -2.61
N ILE A 227 -26.77 -1.49 -2.49
CA ILE A 227 -25.97 -0.61 -1.62
C ILE A 227 -25.44 0.59 -2.40
N MET A 228 -24.93 0.35 -3.60
CA MET A 228 -24.28 1.35 -4.45
C MET A 228 -24.90 1.35 -5.86
N PRO A 229 -26.15 1.81 -6.04
CA PRO A 229 -26.74 1.94 -7.36
C PRO A 229 -25.98 2.95 -8.23
N LEU A 230 -26.13 2.85 -9.56
CA LEU A 230 -25.40 3.69 -10.51
C LEU A 230 -25.62 5.20 -10.29
N ALA A 231 -26.84 5.60 -9.91
CA ALA A 231 -27.16 7.00 -9.60
C ALA A 231 -26.36 7.50 -8.39
N ARG A 232 -26.25 6.68 -7.35
CA ARG A 232 -25.47 6.99 -6.16
C ARG A 232 -23.98 7.15 -6.45
N VAL A 233 -23.41 6.33 -7.35
CA VAL A 233 -22.02 6.51 -7.81
C VAL A 233 -21.83 7.88 -8.44
N ALA A 234 -22.76 8.32 -9.28
CA ALA A 234 -22.69 9.63 -9.93
C ALA A 234 -22.84 10.78 -8.91
N GLU A 235 -23.76 10.64 -7.95
CA GLU A 235 -24.00 11.61 -6.88
C GLU A 235 -22.77 11.77 -5.97
N GLU A 236 -22.21 10.65 -5.48
CA GLU A 236 -21.02 10.67 -4.61
C GLU A 236 -19.78 11.19 -5.36
N ALA A 237 -19.62 10.84 -6.65
CA ALA A 237 -18.55 11.38 -7.49
C ALA A 237 -18.65 12.91 -7.66
N ALA A 238 -19.84 13.41 -8.00
CA ALA A 238 -20.08 14.84 -8.20
C ALA A 238 -19.91 15.64 -6.89
N GLU A 239 -20.41 15.11 -5.77
CA GLU A 239 -20.22 15.73 -4.46
C GLU A 239 -18.74 15.79 -4.09
N LEU A 240 -18.01 14.68 -4.21
CA LEU A 240 -16.59 14.63 -3.88
C LEU A 240 -15.80 15.62 -4.74
N ALA A 241 -16.01 15.63 -6.05
CA ALA A 241 -15.38 16.56 -6.96
C ALA A 241 -15.68 18.03 -6.59
N ALA A 242 -16.94 18.36 -6.30
CA ALA A 242 -17.35 19.71 -5.91
C ALA A 242 -16.71 20.16 -4.58
N ARG A 243 -16.69 19.28 -3.56
CA ARG A 243 -16.08 19.58 -2.25
C ARG A 243 -14.56 19.73 -2.34
N MET A 244 -13.89 18.92 -3.15
CA MET A 244 -12.45 19.04 -3.38
C MET A 244 -12.10 20.30 -4.19
N ALA A 245 -12.92 20.65 -5.19
CA ALA A 245 -12.76 21.92 -5.88
C ALA A 245 -12.91 23.11 -4.91
N ALA A 246 -13.91 23.07 -4.02
CA ALA A 246 -14.13 24.11 -3.02
C ALA A 246 -13.00 24.22 -1.98
N SER A 247 -12.30 23.12 -1.66
CA SER A 247 -11.14 23.15 -0.76
C SER A 247 -9.87 23.70 -1.42
N GLY A 248 -9.87 23.85 -2.75
CA GLY A 248 -8.72 24.31 -3.53
C GLY A 248 -7.51 23.39 -3.40
N HIS A 249 -7.70 22.10 -3.12
CA HIS A 249 -6.62 21.12 -3.01
C HIS A 249 -6.41 20.36 -4.32
N PRO A 250 -5.17 20.11 -4.76
CA PRO A 250 -4.92 19.26 -5.92
C PRO A 250 -5.52 17.87 -5.71
N PHE A 251 -6.38 17.46 -6.65
CA PHE A 251 -7.22 16.29 -6.47
C PHE A 251 -7.44 15.55 -7.79
N ILE A 252 -7.46 14.23 -7.71
CA ILE A 252 -7.87 13.34 -8.80
C ILE A 252 -9.01 12.47 -8.29
N LEU A 253 -10.17 12.58 -8.95
CA LEU A 253 -11.32 11.74 -8.67
C LEU A 253 -10.99 10.29 -9.00
N GLY A 254 -11.27 9.39 -8.05
CA GLY A 254 -11.02 7.97 -8.21
C GLY A 254 -11.73 7.11 -7.19
N THR A 255 -11.41 5.82 -7.19
CA THR A 255 -11.87 4.88 -6.18
C THR A 255 -10.94 4.85 -4.98
N GLU A 256 -11.45 4.37 -3.84
CA GLU A 256 -10.68 4.17 -2.62
C GLU A 256 -9.61 3.09 -2.74
N CYS A 257 -9.78 2.13 -3.67
CA CYS A 257 -8.96 0.94 -3.84
C CYS A 257 -9.28 0.30 -5.20
N ASP A 258 -8.60 -0.80 -5.53
CA ASP A 258 -8.91 -1.65 -6.67
C ASP A 258 -10.40 -2.00 -6.73
N THR A 259 -10.96 -1.98 -7.93
CA THR A 259 -12.30 -2.50 -8.17
C THR A 259 -12.26 -4.02 -8.15
N LEU A 260 -13.18 -4.64 -7.41
CA LEU A 260 -13.24 -6.08 -7.32
C LEU A 260 -13.50 -6.70 -8.71
N HIS A 261 -12.88 -7.85 -8.97
CA HIS A 261 -13.28 -8.71 -10.07
C HIS A 261 -14.15 -9.84 -9.53
N VAL A 262 -15.47 -9.69 -9.67
CA VAL A 262 -16.45 -10.73 -9.32
C VAL A 262 -17.18 -11.11 -10.62
N PRO A 263 -16.97 -12.32 -11.17
CA PRO A 263 -17.46 -12.69 -12.50
C PRO A 263 -18.95 -12.42 -12.71
N GLU A 264 -19.78 -12.71 -11.72
CA GLU A 264 -21.22 -12.55 -11.74
C GLU A 264 -21.66 -11.08 -11.76
N TYR A 265 -20.81 -10.17 -11.30
CA TYR A 265 -21.08 -8.74 -11.21
C TYR A 265 -20.18 -7.90 -12.13
N ALA A 266 -19.46 -8.52 -13.07
CA ALA A 266 -18.48 -7.83 -13.91
C ALA A 266 -19.10 -6.66 -14.70
N ALA A 267 -20.29 -6.87 -15.27
CA ALA A 267 -21.02 -5.83 -15.98
C ALA A 267 -21.49 -4.69 -15.06
N THR A 268 -22.01 -5.04 -13.88
CA THR A 268 -22.45 -4.07 -12.86
C THR A 268 -21.30 -3.19 -12.37
N ILE A 269 -20.16 -3.81 -12.07
CA ILE A 269 -18.94 -3.11 -11.64
C ILE A 269 -18.41 -2.23 -12.76
N GLY A 270 -18.31 -2.76 -13.99
CA GLY A 270 -17.88 -2.01 -15.17
C GLY A 270 -18.71 -0.76 -15.40
N ALA A 271 -20.05 -0.88 -15.36
CA ALA A 271 -20.95 0.26 -15.53
C ALA A 271 -20.72 1.38 -14.49
N LYS A 272 -20.38 1.01 -13.25
CA LYS A 272 -20.09 1.98 -12.17
C LYS A 272 -18.73 2.65 -12.34
N VAL A 273 -17.73 1.91 -12.82
CA VAL A 273 -16.43 2.48 -13.22
C VAL A 273 -16.61 3.46 -14.38
N ASP A 274 -17.33 3.06 -15.43
CA ASP A 274 -17.62 3.93 -16.57
C ASP A 274 -18.36 5.20 -16.13
N ARG A 275 -19.31 5.06 -15.20
CA ARG A 275 -20.04 6.22 -14.65
C ARG A 275 -19.13 7.19 -13.90
N LEU A 276 -18.16 6.68 -13.14
CA LEU A 276 -17.17 7.51 -12.47
C LEU A 276 -16.32 8.31 -13.48
N LEU A 277 -15.92 7.68 -14.58
CA LEU A 277 -15.06 8.29 -15.61
C LEU A 277 -15.77 9.35 -16.46
N VAL A 278 -17.10 9.28 -16.60
CA VAL A 278 -17.90 10.24 -17.38
C VAL A 278 -18.31 11.49 -16.57
N GLY A 279 -18.22 11.43 -15.25
CA GLY A 279 -18.65 12.52 -14.33
C GLY A 279 -17.51 13.39 -13.77
N GLY A 280 -16.27 13.19 -14.22
CA GLY A 280 -15.09 13.97 -13.83
C GLY A 280 -14.79 15.15 -14.72
#